data_AF-A0A212KAR9-F1
#
_entry.id   AF-A0A212KAR9-F1
#
_cell.length_a   1.000
_cell.length_b   1.000
_cell.length_c   1.000
_cell.angle_alpha   90.00
_cell.angle_beta   90.00
_cell.angle_gamma   90.00
#
_symmetry.space_group_name_H-M   'P 1'
#
loop_
_entity.id
_entity.type
_entity.pdbx_description
1 polymer ?
#
loop_
_entity_poly.entity_id
_entity_poly.type
_entity_poly.pdbx_seq_one_letter_code
_entity_poly.pdbx_strand_id
1 'polypeptide(L)'
;MKYILIAIIAVLSFSACQTSRQVGAGIYGWHNVAVTEDMEIYIDTLNLKQDGAVSYAYEKRIYTYAEARKAYVDKIRDRYVAMKKPEKAEKWNDFSYCIYYSMYDCSNRRFRVLSVEDYDSSGKLIQKTVTSKNKLRWLEVNAKTVGDYTFFFVCDYGK
;
A
#
# COMPACT_ATOMS: atom_id res chain seq x y z
N MET A 1 -58.54 -16.27 -5.57
CA MET A 1 -57.30 -15.92 -6.32
C MET A 1 -56.96 -14.42 -6.23
N LYS A 2 -57.11 -13.76 -5.06
CA LYS A 2 -56.71 -12.35 -4.88
C LYS A 2 -55.53 -12.17 -3.90
N TYR A 3 -55.26 -13.18 -3.06
CA TYR A 3 -54.22 -13.10 -2.04
C TYR A 3 -52.88 -13.73 -2.45
N ILE A 4 -52.84 -14.47 -3.57
CA ILE A 4 -51.61 -15.13 -4.05
C ILE A 4 -50.71 -14.13 -4.81
N LEU A 5 -51.29 -13.11 -5.45
CA LEU A 5 -50.54 -12.09 -6.19
C LEU A 5 -49.79 -11.09 -5.29
N ILE A 6 -50.27 -10.87 -4.06
CA ILE A 6 -49.65 -9.92 -3.12
C ILE A 6 -48.37 -10.52 -2.50
N ALA A 7 -48.32 -11.84 -2.34
CA ALA A 7 -47.14 -12.53 -1.80
C ALA A 7 -45.93 -12.50 -2.75
N ILE A 8 -46.14 -12.44 -4.07
CA ILE A 8 -45.05 -12.45 -5.06
C ILE A 8 -44.36 -11.09 -5.17
N ILE A 9 -45.09 -9.99 -4.94
CA ILE A 9 -44.53 -8.63 -5.01
C ILE A 9 -43.67 -8.30 -3.78
N ALA A 10 -43.96 -8.90 -2.61
CA ALA A 10 -43.19 -8.66 -1.39
C ALA A 10 -41.81 -9.36 -1.36
N VAL A 11 -41.60 -10.42 -2.15
CA VAL A 11 -40.34 -11.18 -2.17
C VAL A 11 -39.29 -10.55 -3.10
N LEU A 12 -39.71 -9.73 -4.08
CA LEU A 12 -38.81 -9.11 -5.05
C LEU A 12 -38.16 -7.79 -4.57
N SER A 13 -38.55 -7.29 -3.40
CA SER A 13 -38.07 -6.01 -2.86
C SER A 13 -36.77 -6.12 -2.04
N PHE A 14 -36.24 -7.32 -1.80
CA PHE A 14 -35.04 -7.54 -0.98
C PHE A 14 -33.72 -7.70 -1.77
N SER A 15 -33.75 -7.61 -3.10
CA SER A 15 -32.53 -7.74 -3.92
C SER A 15 -31.80 -6.41 -4.18
N ALA A 16 -32.29 -5.29 -3.62
CA ALA A 16 -31.66 -3.99 -3.74
C ALA A 16 -30.80 -3.66 -2.50
N CYS A 17 -29.76 -4.45 -2.29
CA CYS A 17 -28.60 -4.02 -1.54
C CYS A 17 -27.39 -4.80 -2.04
N GLN A 18 -26.99 -4.53 -3.29
CA GLN A 18 -25.57 -4.70 -3.63
C GLN A 18 -24.83 -3.70 -2.78
N THR A 19 -24.38 -4.18 -1.63
CA THR A 19 -23.43 -3.55 -0.75
C THR A 19 -22.38 -2.94 -1.67
N SER A 20 -22.32 -1.61 -1.65
CA SER A 20 -21.14 -0.88 -2.07
C SER A 20 -19.95 -1.68 -1.57
N ARG A 21 -19.11 -2.18 -2.48
CA ARG A 21 -17.81 -2.73 -2.13
C ARG A 21 -17.09 -1.60 -1.40
N GLN A 22 -17.23 -1.56 -0.07
CA GLN A 22 -16.16 -1.12 0.79
C GLN A 22 -14.95 -1.86 0.25
N VAL A 23 -13.98 -1.10 -0.25
CA VAL A 23 -12.66 -1.60 -0.59
C VAL A 23 -12.03 -2.04 0.74
N GLY A 24 -12.53 -3.16 1.26
CA GLY A 24 -11.98 -3.89 2.37
C GLY A 24 -10.65 -4.48 1.90
N ALA A 25 -9.69 -4.52 2.82
CA ALA A 25 -8.35 -5.06 2.64
C ALA A 25 -8.35 -6.19 1.59
N GLY A 26 -7.69 -5.95 0.45
CA GLY A 26 -7.54 -6.96 -0.58
C GLY A 26 -6.90 -8.22 0.00
N ILE A 27 -7.18 -9.38 -0.60
CA ILE A 27 -6.43 -10.59 -0.30
C ILE A 27 -5.01 -10.34 -0.81
N TYR A 28 -4.06 -10.27 0.12
CA TYR A 28 -2.63 -10.08 -0.18
C TYR A 28 -1.89 -11.40 0.01
N GLY A 29 -0.98 -11.71 -0.91
CA GLY A 29 -0.04 -12.82 -0.81
C GLY A 29 1.33 -12.31 -0.38
N TRP A 30 1.45 -11.83 0.86
CA TRP A 30 2.71 -11.27 1.34
C TRP A 30 3.82 -12.32 1.35
N HIS A 31 4.83 -12.10 0.51
CA HIS A 31 6.06 -12.87 0.48
C HIS A 31 7.20 -12.02 1.03
N ASN A 32 7.91 -12.49 2.06
CA ASN A 32 9.07 -11.80 2.62
C ASN A 32 10.22 -11.86 1.61
N VAL A 33 10.64 -10.72 1.08
CA VAL A 33 11.70 -10.63 0.06
C VAL A 33 13.03 -10.16 0.63
N ALA A 34 13.01 -9.48 1.78
CA ALA A 34 14.21 -9.00 2.43
C ALA A 34 13.98 -8.73 3.92
N VAL A 35 15.00 -9.03 4.71
CA VAL A 35 15.11 -8.62 6.12
C VAL A 35 16.39 -7.81 6.25
N THR A 36 16.27 -6.65 6.87
CA THR A 36 17.39 -5.76 7.20
C THR A 36 17.44 -5.55 8.71
N GLU A 37 18.40 -4.76 9.19
CA GLU A 37 18.41 -4.34 10.59
C GLU A 37 17.13 -3.58 10.95
N ASP A 38 16.68 -2.62 10.14
CA ASP A 38 15.58 -1.73 10.54
C ASP A 38 14.17 -2.20 10.13
N MET A 39 14.09 -3.09 9.15
CA MET A 39 12.81 -3.44 8.53
C MET A 39 12.79 -4.82 7.88
N GLU A 40 11.58 -5.37 7.83
CA GLU A 40 11.20 -6.48 6.95
C GLU A 40 10.40 -5.94 5.76
N ILE A 41 10.71 -6.46 4.58
CA ILE A 41 10.09 -6.04 3.32
C ILE A 41 9.37 -7.23 2.70
N TYR A 42 8.10 -7.03 2.39
CA TYR A 42 7.23 -8.02 1.77
C TYR A 42 6.72 -7.49 0.45
N ILE A 43 6.61 -8.37 -0.55
CA ILE A 43 5.92 -8.10 -1.80
C ILE A 43 4.63 -8.90 -1.85
N ASP A 44 3.57 -8.25 -2.29
CA ASP A 44 2.32 -8.95 -2.58
C ASP A 44 2.42 -9.66 -3.93
N THR A 45 2.40 -10.99 -3.89
CA THR A 45 2.48 -11.82 -5.10
C THR A 45 1.13 -12.05 -5.78
N LEU A 46 0.00 -11.77 -5.11
CA LEU A 46 -1.33 -12.01 -5.67
C LEU A 46 -1.84 -10.84 -6.52
N ASN A 47 -1.43 -9.60 -6.21
CA ASN A 47 -1.84 -8.41 -6.96
C ASN A 47 -0.68 -7.78 -7.76
N LEU A 48 0.38 -8.56 -8.04
CA LEU A 48 1.42 -8.14 -8.98
C LEU A 48 0.85 -8.10 -10.39
N LYS A 49 1.00 -6.95 -11.06
CA LYS A 49 0.48 -6.74 -12.42
C LYS A 49 1.60 -6.37 -13.37
N GLN A 50 1.70 -7.06 -14.49
CA GLN A 50 2.58 -6.67 -15.60
C GLN A 50 1.79 -5.96 -16.71
N ASP A 51 2.43 -4.96 -17.32
CA ASP A 51 1.92 -4.21 -18.46
C ASP A 51 3.10 -3.88 -19.39
N GLY A 52 3.38 -4.78 -20.33
CA GLY A 52 4.57 -4.69 -21.18
C GLY A 52 5.86 -4.73 -20.35
N ALA A 53 6.69 -3.69 -20.50
CA ALA A 53 7.97 -3.59 -19.79
C ALA A 53 7.87 -3.04 -18.36
N VAL A 54 6.67 -2.69 -17.89
CA VAL A 54 6.45 -2.19 -16.54
C VAL A 54 5.70 -3.19 -15.67
N SER A 55 6.07 -3.23 -14.40
CA SER A 55 5.38 -4.02 -13.36
C SER A 55 4.82 -3.10 -12.29
N TYR A 56 3.66 -3.44 -11.74
CA TYR A 56 3.04 -2.77 -10.61
C TYR A 56 2.98 -3.74 -9.44
N ALA A 57 3.43 -3.29 -8.27
CA ALA A 57 3.46 -4.14 -7.09
C ALA A 57 3.14 -3.35 -5.82
N TYR A 58 2.57 -4.07 -4.86
CA TYR A 58 2.47 -3.62 -3.48
C TYR A 58 3.64 -4.14 -2.68
N GLU A 59 4.29 -3.24 -1.93
CA GLU A 59 5.40 -3.54 -1.04
C GLU A 59 5.03 -3.11 0.37
N LYS A 60 5.01 -4.06 1.30
CA LYS A 60 4.80 -3.78 2.73
C LYS A 60 6.14 -3.70 3.43
N ARG A 61 6.38 -2.62 4.18
CA ARG A 61 7.54 -2.49 5.07
C ARG A 61 7.09 -2.47 6.52
N ILE A 62 7.58 -3.43 7.30
CA ILE A 62 7.40 -3.51 8.74
C ILE A 62 8.68 -3.02 9.39
N TYR A 63 8.59 -1.97 10.20
CA TYR A 63 9.73 -1.44 10.94
C TYR A 63 9.89 -2.25 12.23
N THR A 64 10.96 -3.02 12.30
CA THR A 64 11.15 -4.06 13.34
C THR A 64 11.46 -3.45 14.70
N TYR A 65 12.26 -2.38 14.75
CA TYR A 65 12.69 -1.71 15.99
C TYR A 65 12.00 -0.37 16.25
N ALA A 66 11.98 0.04 17.53
CA ALA A 66 11.31 1.27 17.96
C ALA A 66 11.98 2.52 17.37
N GLU A 67 13.31 2.50 17.26
CA GLU A 67 14.14 3.57 16.71
C GLU A 67 13.85 3.78 15.22
N ALA A 68 13.70 2.70 14.45
CA ALA A 68 13.35 2.76 13.04
C ALA A 68 11.94 3.34 12.82
N ARG A 69 10.96 2.90 13.63
CA ARG A 69 9.60 3.50 13.65
C ARG A 69 9.66 4.98 13.99
N LYS A 70 10.40 5.34 15.05
CA LYS A 70 10.57 6.72 15.49
C LYS A 70 11.19 7.58 14.38
N ALA A 71 12.25 7.10 13.72
CA ALA A 71 12.91 7.81 12.64
C ALA A 71 11.99 8.05 11.43
N TYR A 72 11.08 7.13 11.12
CA TYR A 72 10.05 7.34 10.10
C TYR A 72 9.05 8.43 10.53
N VAL A 73 8.49 8.31 11.74
CA VAL A 73 7.49 9.25 12.26
C VAL A 73 8.07 10.66 12.45
N ASP A 74 9.33 10.77 12.88
CA ASP A 74 10.00 12.06 13.05
C ASP A 74 10.14 12.81 11.73
N LYS A 75 10.45 12.12 10.62
CA LYS A 75 10.45 12.75 9.28
C LYS A 75 9.09 13.35 8.94
N ILE A 76 7.99 12.70 9.33
CA ILE A 76 6.63 13.20 9.11
C ILE A 76 6.36 14.42 10.01
N ARG A 77 6.73 14.33 11.30
CA ARG A 77 6.61 15.42 12.27
C ARG A 77 7.35 16.67 11.79
N ASP A 78 8.59 16.52 11.34
CA ASP A 78 9.40 17.63 10.83
C ASP A 78 8.73 18.35 9.66
N ARG A 79 8.07 17.61 8.76
CA ARG A 79 7.29 18.22 7.65
C ARG A 79 6.10 19.01 8.18
N TYR A 80 5.38 18.49 9.17
CA TYR A 80 4.23 19.19 9.76
C TYR A 80 4.65 20.41 10.58
N VAL A 81 5.79 20.36 11.28
CA VAL A 81 6.39 21.52 11.95
C VAL A 81 6.74 22.60 10.93
N ALA A 82 7.41 22.24 9.82
CA ALA A 82 7.74 23.20 8.75
C ALA A 82 6.49 23.83 8.11
N MET A 83 5.36 23.11 8.12
CA MET A 83 4.05 23.59 7.66
C MET A 83 3.26 24.37 8.72
N LYS A 84 3.82 24.58 9.91
CA LYS A 84 3.17 25.22 11.08
C LYS A 84 1.87 24.50 11.52
N LYS A 85 1.85 23.17 11.42
CA LYS A 85 0.70 22.30 11.78
C LYS A 85 1.14 21.01 12.51
N PRO A 86 1.93 21.11 13.60
CA PRO A 86 2.51 19.95 14.28
C PRO A 86 1.47 18.95 14.78
N GLU A 87 0.28 19.42 15.20
CA GLU A 87 -0.82 18.61 15.73
C GLU A 87 -1.30 17.56 14.73
N LYS A 88 -1.15 17.81 13.43
CA LYS A 88 -1.56 16.87 12.38
C LYS A 88 -0.71 15.61 12.33
N ALA A 89 0.49 15.63 12.91
CA ALA A 89 1.38 14.48 12.95
C ALA A 89 1.01 13.48 14.05
N GLU A 90 0.18 13.85 15.03
CA GLU A 90 -0.14 13.02 16.20
C GLU A 90 -0.80 11.69 15.84
N LYS A 91 -1.51 11.62 14.71
CA LYS A 91 -2.14 10.38 14.26
C LYS A 91 -1.16 9.27 13.86
N TRP A 92 0.14 9.57 13.75
CA TRP A 92 1.21 8.57 13.56
C TRP A 92 1.86 8.12 14.87
N ASN A 93 1.31 8.49 16.04
CA ASN A 93 1.87 8.07 17.32
C ASN A 93 1.87 6.54 17.52
N ASP A 94 0.88 5.84 16.94
CA ASP A 94 0.79 4.37 16.96
C ASP A 94 1.19 3.73 15.62
N PHE A 95 2.03 4.41 14.83
CA PHE A 95 2.49 3.91 13.54
C PHE A 95 3.22 2.56 13.67
N SER A 96 2.94 1.63 12.76
CA SER A 96 3.52 0.28 12.75
C SER A 96 4.19 -0.09 11.43
N TYR A 97 3.46 0.04 10.31
CA TYR A 97 3.95 -0.37 9.00
C TYR A 97 3.37 0.51 7.89
N CYS A 98 3.97 0.39 6.70
CA CYS A 98 3.46 1.05 5.51
C CYS A 98 3.36 0.08 4.34
N ILE A 99 2.45 0.39 3.41
CA ILE A 99 2.30 -0.30 2.13
C ILE A 99 2.51 0.71 1.01
N TYR A 100 3.54 0.48 0.21
CA TYR A 100 3.82 1.23 -1.01
C TYR A 100 3.13 0.56 -2.18
N TYR A 101 2.52 1.35 -3.04
CA TYR A 101 2.14 0.92 -4.39
C TYR A 101 3.07 1.60 -5.38
N SER A 102 3.80 0.81 -6.15
CA SER A 102 4.89 1.28 -7.00
C SER A 102 4.77 0.76 -8.42
N MET A 103 5.30 1.54 -9.36
CA MET A 103 5.49 1.16 -10.75
C MET A 103 6.97 1.00 -11.04
N TYR A 104 7.34 -0.17 -11.56
CA TYR A 104 8.70 -0.61 -11.83
C TYR A 104 8.91 -0.66 -13.34
N ASP A 105 9.93 0.05 -13.83
CA ASP A 105 10.40 0.00 -15.22
C ASP A 105 11.56 -0.99 -15.27
N CYS A 106 11.21 -2.25 -15.54
CA CYS A 106 12.12 -3.39 -15.45
C CYS A 106 13.29 -3.30 -16.43
N SER A 107 13.09 -2.64 -17.58
CA SER A 107 14.12 -2.45 -18.59
C SER A 107 15.13 -1.37 -18.22
N ASN A 108 14.70 -0.32 -17.52
CA ASN A 108 15.56 0.82 -17.17
C ASN A 108 15.99 0.82 -15.70
N ARG A 109 15.63 -0.22 -14.93
CA ARG A 109 16.10 -0.43 -13.56
C ARG A 109 15.77 0.71 -12.59
N ARG A 110 14.53 1.19 -12.68
CA ARG A 110 14.01 2.30 -11.89
C ARG A 110 12.57 2.07 -11.50
N PHE A 111 12.14 2.68 -10.40
CA PHE A 111 10.76 2.60 -9.96
C PHE A 111 10.25 3.96 -9.52
N ARG A 112 8.93 4.09 -9.38
CA ARG A 112 8.29 5.28 -8.80
C ARG A 112 7.17 4.87 -7.88
N VAL A 113 7.07 5.55 -6.75
CA VAL A 113 6.00 5.34 -5.77
C VAL A 113 4.75 6.08 -6.22
N LEU A 114 3.67 5.34 -6.47
CA LEU A 114 2.37 5.88 -6.87
C LEU A 114 1.54 6.28 -5.65
N SER A 115 1.59 5.48 -4.58
CA SER A 115 1.00 5.84 -3.29
C SER A 115 1.69 5.15 -2.12
N VAL A 116 1.49 5.71 -0.93
CA VAL A 116 1.90 5.14 0.35
C VAL A 116 0.69 5.09 1.27
N GLU A 117 0.47 3.95 1.92
CA GLU A 117 -0.54 3.76 2.95
C GLU A 117 0.16 3.49 4.28
N ASP A 118 -0.08 4.33 5.28
CA ASP A 118 0.47 4.17 6.63
C ASP A 118 -0.57 3.52 7.55
N TYR A 119 -0.15 2.56 8.36
CA TYR A 119 -1.01 1.78 9.24
C TYR A 119 -0.54 1.84 10.69
N ASP A 120 -1.50 1.80 11.61
CA ASP A 120 -1.24 1.70 13.03
C ASP A 120 -1.00 0.25 13.50
N SER A 121 -0.69 0.07 14.78
CA SER A 121 -0.40 -1.25 15.37
C SER A 121 -1.58 -2.23 15.30
N SER A 122 -2.81 -1.71 15.21
CA SER A 122 -4.03 -2.51 15.03
C SER A 122 -4.31 -2.91 13.58
N GLY A 123 -3.51 -2.39 12.64
CA GLY A 123 -3.71 -2.58 11.21
C GLY A 123 -4.77 -1.67 10.61
N LYS A 124 -5.15 -0.59 11.29
CA LYS A 124 -6.06 0.43 10.76
C LYS A 124 -5.27 1.47 9.96
N LEU A 125 -5.84 1.89 8.84
CA LEU A 125 -5.26 2.90 7.95
C LEU A 125 -5.23 4.27 8.65
N ILE A 126 -4.03 4.86 8.78
CA ILE A 126 -3.80 6.21 9.30
C ILE A 126 -3.96 7.25 8.19
N GLN A 127 -3.34 6.98 7.04
CA GLN A 127 -3.32 7.89 5.88
C GLN A 127 -2.96 7.13 4.61
N LYS A 128 -3.65 7.46 3.50
CA LYS A 128 -3.19 7.17 2.15
C LYS A 128 -2.69 8.44 1.49
N THR A 129 -1.46 8.43 1.01
CA THR A 129 -0.83 9.54 0.28
C THR A 129 -0.63 9.12 -1.17
N VAL A 130 -1.32 9.77 -2.09
CA VAL A 130 -1.18 9.53 -3.54
C VAL A 130 -0.20 10.55 -4.12
N THR A 131 0.80 10.08 -4.86
CA THR A 131 1.77 10.96 -5.51
C THR A 131 1.09 11.72 -6.65
N SER A 132 1.14 13.05 -6.60
CA SER A 132 0.59 13.88 -7.68
C SER A 132 1.36 13.66 -8.99
N LYS A 133 0.68 13.69 -10.14
CA LYS A 133 1.28 13.42 -11.46
C LYS A 133 2.54 14.27 -11.73
N ASN A 134 2.54 15.53 -11.34
CA ASN A 134 3.65 16.47 -11.49
C ASN A 134 4.81 16.25 -10.49
N LYS A 135 4.65 15.37 -9.49
CA LYS A 135 5.67 15.02 -8.50
C LYS A 135 6.13 13.57 -8.60
N LEU A 136 5.59 12.79 -9.54
CA LEU A 136 6.08 11.45 -9.84
C LEU A 136 7.53 11.56 -10.33
N ARG A 137 8.45 10.98 -9.56
CA ARG A 137 9.87 10.91 -9.89
C ARG A 137 10.30 9.46 -9.99
N TRP A 138 11.17 9.20 -10.96
CA TRP A 138 11.88 7.93 -11.02
C TRP A 138 12.97 7.90 -9.96
N LEU A 139 13.06 6.76 -9.29
CA LEU A 139 14.11 6.40 -8.36
C LEU A 139 14.92 5.28 -9.02
N GLU A 140 16.19 5.57 -9.26
CA GLU A 140 17.12 4.59 -9.83
C GLU A 140 17.46 3.52 -8.78
N VAL A 141 17.50 2.25 -9.20
CA VAL A 141 17.80 1.14 -8.30
C VAL A 141 19.28 0.78 -8.37
N ASN A 142 20.01 1.21 -7.34
CA ASN A 142 21.44 0.95 -7.23
C ASN A 142 21.75 -0.54 -7.02
N ALA A 143 22.85 -1.00 -7.60
CA ALA A 143 23.31 -2.37 -7.51
C ALA A 143 23.68 -2.76 -6.09
N LYS A 144 23.34 -4.01 -5.74
CA LYS A 144 23.68 -4.61 -4.43
C LYS A 144 23.03 -3.88 -3.25
N THR A 145 21.91 -3.21 -3.48
CA THR A 145 21.08 -2.66 -2.41
C THR A 145 19.89 -3.58 -2.14
N VAL A 146 19.25 -3.45 -0.98
CA VAL A 146 17.99 -4.15 -0.69
C VAL A 146 16.93 -3.84 -1.77
N GLY A 147 16.91 -2.59 -2.25
CA GLY A 147 16.06 -2.19 -3.37
C GLY A 147 16.34 -2.96 -4.66
N ASP A 148 17.58 -3.41 -4.89
CA ASP A 148 17.96 -4.26 -6.03
C ASP A 148 17.28 -5.63 -5.94
N TYR A 149 17.33 -6.28 -4.77
CA TYR A 149 16.69 -7.58 -4.55
C TYR A 149 15.17 -7.51 -4.70
N THR A 150 14.54 -6.49 -4.11
CA THR A 150 13.10 -6.28 -4.24
C THR A 150 12.70 -5.98 -5.69
N PHE A 151 13.52 -5.20 -6.40
CA PHE A 151 13.30 -4.89 -7.81
C PHE A 151 13.38 -6.13 -8.69
N PHE A 152 14.42 -6.95 -8.52
CA PHE A 152 14.57 -8.22 -9.25
C PHE A 152 13.40 -9.14 -8.98
N PHE A 153 12.99 -9.30 -7.72
CA PHE A 153 11.84 -10.12 -7.38
C PHE A 153 10.59 -9.64 -8.14
N VAL A 154 10.25 -8.35 -8.09
CA VAL A 154 9.06 -7.83 -8.79
C VAL A 154 9.15 -8.02 -10.31
N CYS A 155 10.32 -7.77 -10.90
CA CYS A 155 10.51 -7.81 -12.34
C CYS A 155 10.62 -9.24 -12.93
N ASP A 156 11.05 -10.22 -12.14
CA ASP A 156 11.18 -11.62 -12.59
C ASP A 156 10.04 -12.51 -12.10
N TYR A 157 9.45 -12.27 -10.91
CA TYR A 157 8.37 -13.11 -10.36
C TYR A 157 7.11 -13.11 -11.23
N GLY A 158 6.80 -11.98 -11.89
CA GLY A 158 5.59 -11.87 -12.70
C GLY A 158 5.69 -12.49 -14.11
N LYS A 159 6.85 -13.03 -14.49
CA LYS A 159 7.08 -13.66 -15.80
C LYS A 159 6.66 -15.12 -15.84
#